data_AF-A0A946TSC4-F1
#
_entry.id   AF-A0A946TSC4-F1
#
_cell.length_a   1.000
_cell.length_b   1.000
_cell.length_c   1.000
_cell.angle_alpha   90.00
_cell.angle_beta   90.00
_cell.angle_gamma   90.00
#
_symmetry.space_group_name_H-M   'P 1'
#
loop_
_entity.id
_entity.type
_entity.pdbx_description
1 polymer ?
#
loop_
_entity_poly.entity_id
_entity_poly.type
_entity_poly.pdbx_seq_one_letter_code
_entity_poly.pdbx_strand_id
1 'polypeptide(L)'
;MLDKPHYAGHRKRLRDRFLKSGSSALPDYEMLELVLFMAQPRGDVKPVAKSLLKQFGSYAGVITAEEKELKKIAGLGDVAVAALKII
;
A
#
# COMPACT_ATOMS: atom_id res chain seq x y z
N MET A 1 -7.06 31.62 0.54
CA MET A 1 -6.21 30.59 1.18
C MET A 1 -6.15 29.43 0.19
N LEU A 2 -4.96 29.02 -0.26
CA LEU A 2 -4.83 27.87 -1.15
C LEU A 2 -5.12 26.61 -0.35
N ASP A 3 -6.23 25.94 -0.67
CA ASP A 3 -6.59 24.66 -0.08
C ASP A 3 -5.43 23.67 -0.26
N LYS A 4 -4.98 23.08 0.86
CA LYS A 4 -3.94 22.05 0.81
C LYS A 4 -4.48 20.84 0.04
N PRO A 5 -3.73 20.28 -0.91
CA PRO A 5 -4.20 19.12 -1.65
C PRO A 5 -4.52 17.95 -0.71
N HIS A 6 -5.61 17.22 -0.95
CA HIS A 6 -6.05 16.11 -0.08
C HIS A 6 -4.97 15.04 0.18
N TYR A 7 -4.03 14.86 -0.76
CA TYR A 7 -2.90 13.94 -0.65
C TYR A 7 -1.78 14.45 0.28
N ALA A 8 -1.72 15.77 0.55
CA ALA A 8 -0.72 16.34 1.43
C ALA A 8 -0.90 15.81 2.86
N GLY A 9 0.15 15.19 3.40
CA GLY A 9 0.12 14.57 4.72
C GLY A 9 -0.66 13.26 4.81
N HIS A 10 -1.17 12.71 3.70
CA HIS A 10 -1.89 11.43 3.69
C HIS A 10 -1.08 10.30 4.33
N ARG A 11 0.18 10.14 3.90
CA ARG A 11 1.11 9.13 4.44
C ARG A 11 1.25 9.24 5.97
N LYS A 12 1.37 10.47 6.48
CA LYS A 12 1.50 10.72 7.92
C LYS A 12 0.20 10.35 8.65
N ARG A 13 -0.95 10.84 8.18
CA ARG A 13 -2.25 10.56 8.81
C ARG A 13 -2.57 9.07 8.88
N LEU A 14 -2.24 8.34 7.81
CA LEU A 14 -2.51 6.93 7.69
C LEU A 14 -1.59 6.11 8.64
N ARG A 15 -0.31 6.48 8.71
CA ARG A 15 0.62 5.93 9.71
C ARG A 15 0.18 6.22 11.14
N ASP A 16 -0.20 7.46 11.44
CA ASP A 16 -0.65 7.86 12.77
C ASP A 16 -1.91 7.07 13.18
N ARG A 17 -2.86 6.87 12.25
CA ARG A 17 -4.07 6.07 12.50
C ARG A 17 -3.74 4.61 12.78
N PHE A 18 -2.85 4.00 11.98
CA PHE A 18 -2.41 2.63 12.21
C PHE A 18 -1.74 2.46 13.58
N LEU A 19 -0.82 3.35 13.94
CA LEU A 19 -0.14 3.29 15.23
C LEU A 19 -1.08 3.51 16.42
N LYS A 20 -2.13 4.33 16.25
CA LYS A 20 -3.10 4.62 17.31
C LYS A 20 -4.13 3.51 17.50
N SER A 21 -4.59 2.89 16.41
CA SER A 21 -5.80 2.06 16.42
C SER A 21 -5.61 0.66 15.80
N GLY A 22 -4.39 0.33 15.40
CA GLY A 22 -4.03 -0.97 14.84
C GLY A 22 -4.54 -1.19 13.41
N SER A 23 -4.42 -2.43 12.95
CA SER A 23 -4.81 -2.85 11.59
C SER A 23 -6.31 -2.76 11.33
N SER A 24 -7.16 -2.99 12.34
CA SER A 24 -8.62 -2.92 12.19
C SER A 24 -9.14 -1.51 11.88
N ALA A 25 -8.33 -0.48 12.08
CA ALA A 25 -8.67 0.90 11.79
C ALA A 25 -8.39 1.32 10.34
N LEU A 26 -7.82 0.44 9.52
CA LEU A 26 -7.53 0.68 8.12
C LEU A 26 -8.22 -0.36 7.24
N PRO A 27 -8.84 0.05 6.13
CA PRO A 27 -9.20 -0.88 5.07
C PRO A 27 -7.95 -1.44 4.38
N ASP A 28 -8.08 -2.61 3.77
CA ASP A 28 -6.97 -3.34 3.12
C ASP A 28 -6.12 -2.48 2.18
N TYR A 29 -6.74 -1.60 1.40
CA TYR A 29 -6.00 -0.76 0.44
C TYR A 29 -5.11 0.26 1.16
N GLU A 30 -5.56 0.80 2.29
CA GLU A 30 -4.75 1.71 3.12
C GLU A 30 -3.61 0.96 3.80
N MET A 31 -3.82 -0.30 4.21
CA MET A 31 -2.73 -1.14 4.72
C MET A 31 -1.66 -1.41 3.66
N LEU A 32 -2.07 -1.70 2.42
CA LEU A 32 -1.13 -1.85 1.30
C LEU A 32 -0.39 -0.55 1.00
N GLU A 33 -1.09 0.60 1.04
CA GLU A 33 -0.44 1.90 0.87
C GLU A 33 0.69 2.11 1.90
N LEU A 34 0.54 1.70 3.17
CA LEU A 34 1.64 1.77 4.16
C LEU A 34 2.87 0.99 3.74
N VAL A 35 2.68 -0.25 3.30
CA VAL A 35 3.78 -1.10 2.84
C VAL A 35 4.46 -0.47 1.63
N LEU A 36 3.66 -0.04 0.66
CA LEU A 36 4.16 0.55 -0.57
C LEU A 36 4.83 1.92 -0.35
N PHE A 37 4.44 2.71 0.65
CA PHE A 37 5.14 3.96 0.97
C PHE A 37 6.58 3.74 1.47
N MET A 38 6.86 2.58 2.08
CA MET A 38 8.23 2.24 2.49
C MET A 38 9.08 1.84 1.28
N ALA A 39 8.49 1.15 0.31
CA ALA A 39 9.17 0.69 -0.90
C ALA A 39 9.24 1.73 -2.03
N GLN A 40 8.31 2.67 -2.06
CA GLN A 40 8.16 3.69 -3.10
C GLN A 40 8.07 5.09 -2.46
N PRO A 41 9.22 5.72 -2.17
CA PRO A 41 9.27 7.01 -1.48
C PRO A 41 8.65 8.17 -2.27
N ARG A 42 8.48 8.04 -3.60
CA ARG A 42 7.97 9.09 -4.49
C ARG A 42 6.81 8.57 -5.35
N GLY A 43 5.85 9.43 -5.65
CA GLY A 43 4.70 9.08 -6.48
C GLY A 43 3.48 8.56 -5.70
N ASP A 44 2.43 8.24 -6.46
CA ASP A 44 1.15 7.74 -5.97
C ASP A 44 1.11 6.20 -6.01
N VAL A 45 0.96 5.59 -4.84
CA VAL A 45 0.91 4.12 -4.68
C VAL A 45 -0.52 3.58 -4.64
N LYS A 46 -1.52 4.47 -4.56
CA LYS A 46 -2.94 4.09 -4.49
C LYS A 46 -3.41 3.28 -5.70
N PRO A 47 -3.03 3.60 -6.95
CA PRO A 47 -3.37 2.76 -8.10
C PRO A 47 -2.80 1.34 -8.01
N VAL A 48 -1.57 1.21 -7.48
CA VAL A 48 -0.91 -0.09 -7.28
C VAL A 48 -1.63 -0.89 -6.19
N ALA A 49 -1.92 -0.28 -5.04
CA ALA A 49 -2.68 -0.91 -3.96
C ALA A 49 -4.05 -1.42 -4.43
N LYS A 50 -4.78 -0.62 -5.20
CA LYS A 50 -6.06 -1.05 -5.79
C LYS A 50 -5.91 -2.17 -6.80
N SER A 51 -4.86 -2.15 -7.63
CA SER A 51 -4.61 -3.21 -8.61
C SER A 51 -4.27 -4.54 -7.94
N LEU A 52 -3.48 -4.50 -6.86
CA LEU A 52 -3.18 -5.65 -6.02
C LEU A 52 -4.47 -6.26 -5.44
N LEU A 53 -5.33 -5.46 -4.82
CA LEU A 53 -6.60 -5.97 -4.27
C LEU A 53 -7.56 -6.48 -5.34
N LYS A 54 -7.60 -5.84 -6.51
CA LYS A 54 -8.41 -6.33 -7.63
C LYS A 54 -7.96 -7.72 -8.07
N GLN A 55 -6.66 -8.00 -8.06
CA GLN A 55 -6.09 -9.27 -8.49
C GLN A 55 -6.17 -10.35 -7.40
N PHE A 56 -5.90 -9.99 -6.14
CA PHE A 56 -5.67 -10.94 -5.05
C PHE A 56 -6.77 -10.91 -3.95
N GLY A 57 -7.76 -10.03 -4.08
CA GLY A 57 -8.99 -10.01 -3.30
C GLY A 57 -8.91 -9.34 -1.92
N SER A 58 -7.80 -9.53 -1.19
CA SER A 58 -7.63 -9.00 0.17
C SER A 58 -6.17 -8.69 0.48
N TYR A 59 -5.92 -7.98 1.57
CA TYR A 59 -4.56 -7.76 2.08
C TYR A 59 -3.83 -9.09 2.31
N ALA A 60 -4.49 -10.06 2.94
CA ALA A 60 -3.94 -11.40 3.16
C ALA A 60 -3.62 -12.11 1.84
N GLY A 61 -4.51 -12.00 0.84
CA GLY A 61 -4.29 -12.54 -0.50
C GLY A 61 -3.07 -11.92 -1.19
N VAL A 62 -2.78 -10.64 -0.96
CA VAL A 62 -1.62 -9.97 -1.55
C VAL A 62 -0.31 -10.44 -0.90
N ILE A 63 -0.20 -10.47 0.43
CA ILE A 63 1.06 -10.84 1.11
C ILE A 63 1.40 -12.33 0.92
N THR A 64 0.39 -13.18 0.79
CA THR A 64 0.56 -14.62 0.52
C THR A 64 0.74 -14.95 -0.96
N ALA A 65 0.53 -13.99 -1.87
CA ALA A 65 0.69 -14.21 -3.30
C ALA A 65 2.11 -14.65 -3.67
N GLU A 66 2.22 -15.45 -4.74
CA GLU A 66 3.51 -15.83 -5.31
C GLU A 66 4.21 -14.61 -5.92
N GLU A 67 5.53 -14.54 -5.76
CA GLU A 67 6.36 -13.43 -6.28
C GLU A 67 6.13 -13.19 -7.79
N LYS A 68 6.05 -14.28 -8.56
CA LYS A 68 5.85 -14.24 -10.02
C LYS A 68 4.51 -13.59 -10.40
N GLU A 69 3.48 -13.70 -9.56
CA GLU A 69 2.17 -13.08 -9.79
C GLU A 69 2.20 -11.60 -9.39
N LEU A 70 2.87 -11.26 -8.29
CA LEU A 70 3.05 -9.87 -7.86
C LEU A 70 3.78 -9.06 -8.94
N LYS A 71 4.83 -9.63 -9.55
CA LYS A 71 5.61 -8.99 -10.63
C LYS A 71 4.80 -8.69 -11.90
N LYS A 72 3.58 -9.22 -12.06
CA LYS A 72 2.69 -8.88 -13.17
C LYS A 72 1.95 -7.56 -12.94
N ILE A 73 1.97 -7.01 -11.72
CA ILE A 73 1.29 -5.76 -11.41
C ILE A 73 2.13 -4.58 -11.89
N ALA A 74 1.57 -3.82 -12.85
CA ALA A 74 2.21 -2.62 -13.37
C ALA A 74 2.48 -1.60 -12.24
N GLY A 75 3.71 -1.05 -12.23
CA GLY A 75 4.14 -0.10 -11.20
C GLY A 75 4.62 -0.72 -9.89
N LEU A 76 4.60 -2.05 -9.77
CA LEU A 76 5.19 -2.78 -8.64
C LEU A 76 6.63 -3.19 -8.96
N GLY A 77 7.61 -2.49 -8.39
CA GLY A 77 9.03 -2.83 -8.54
C GLY A 77 9.52 -3.87 -7.53
N ASP A 78 10.73 -4.39 -7.74
CA ASP A 78 11.31 -5.46 -6.90
C ASP A 78 11.37 -5.11 -5.40
N VAL A 79 11.64 -3.85 -5.06
CA VAL A 79 11.64 -3.38 -3.66
C VAL A 79 10.26 -3.52 -3.02
N ALA A 80 9.19 -3.23 -3.77
CA ALA A 80 7.82 -3.35 -3.28
C ALA A 80 7.40 -4.81 -3.17
N VAL A 81 7.83 -5.66 -4.10
CA VAL A 81 7.65 -7.11 -4.01
C VAL A 81 8.35 -7.65 -2.76
N ALA A 82 9.61 -7.33 -2.54
CA ALA A 82 10.36 -7.74 -1.35
C ALA A 82 9.68 -7.25 -0.06
N ALA A 83 9.23 -5.99 -0.01
CA ALA A 83 8.53 -5.44 1.14
C ALA A 83 7.21 -6.17 1.46
N LEU A 84 6.50 -6.69 0.45
CA LEU A 84 5.30 -7.50 0.66
C LEU A 84 5.63 -8.92 1.14
N LYS A 85 6.76 -9.50 0.72
CA LYS A 85 7.14 -10.89 1.05
C LYS A 85 7.74 -11.06 2.44
N ILE A 86 8.11 -9.98 3.14
CA ILE A 86 8.67 -10.03 4.50
C ILE A 86 7.63 -9.89 5.62
N ILE A 87 6.35 -9.73 5.26
CA ILE A 87 5.20 -9.59 6.18
C ILE A 87 4.62 -10.97 6.45
#